data_AF-A0A0A0M6A3-F1
#
_entry.id   AF-A0A0A0M6A3-F1
#
_cell.length_a   1.000
_cell.length_b   1.000
_cell.length_c   1.000
_cell.angle_alpha   90.00
_cell.angle_beta   90.00
_cell.angle_gamma   90.00
#
_symmetry.space_group_name_H-M   'P 1'
#
loop_
_entity.id
_entity.type
_entity.pdbx_description
1 polymer ?
#
loop_
_entity_poly.entity_id
_entity_poly.type
_entity_poly.pdbx_seq_one_letter_code
_entity_poly.pdbx_strand_id
1 'polypeptide(L)'
;MHIRTAALALLIFAPVAGAIGIDTPFDAARSQGREDATNPEYQEWYLGEMRPAFAPAFQAGLGRCASLAQGEELTTLGLVFVVEADGAVGDFFTSADTEFAHCLEESIRARTYPPAPKDRFYFGLDFAPHPTNT
;
A
#
# COMPACT_ATOMS: atom_id res chain seq x y z
N MET A 1 -4.28 -2.35 -70.84
CA MET A 1 -4.26 -3.41 -69.81
C MET A 1 -4.68 -2.79 -68.49
N HIS A 2 -5.84 -3.20 -67.97
CA HIS A 2 -6.45 -2.66 -66.76
C HIS A 2 -5.80 -3.26 -65.51
N ILE A 3 -5.35 -2.44 -64.57
CA ILE A 3 -5.00 -2.89 -63.21
C ILE A 3 -6.10 -2.36 -62.29
N ARG A 4 -6.93 -3.29 -61.82
CA ARG A 4 -7.91 -3.10 -60.76
C ARG A 4 -7.15 -3.20 -59.43
N THR A 5 -7.05 -2.10 -58.70
CA THR A 5 -6.56 -2.14 -57.32
C THR A 5 -7.75 -2.11 -56.39
N ALA A 6 -7.95 -3.21 -55.67
CA ALA A 6 -8.98 -3.41 -54.69
C ALA A 6 -8.84 -2.39 -53.54
N ALA A 7 -9.92 -1.68 -53.23
CA ALA A 7 -10.02 -0.85 -52.03
C ALA A 7 -10.14 -1.77 -50.81
N LEU A 8 -9.06 -1.84 -50.03
CA LEU A 8 -8.99 -2.54 -48.76
C LEU A 8 -9.85 -1.76 -47.75
N ALA A 9 -10.96 -2.35 -47.31
CA ALA A 9 -11.80 -1.81 -46.26
C ALA A 9 -11.02 -1.79 -44.93
N LEU A 10 -10.64 -0.60 -44.48
CA LEU A 10 -10.01 -0.36 -43.20
C LEU A 10 -11.07 -0.49 -42.10
N LEU A 11 -11.19 -1.68 -41.49
CA LEU A 11 -11.90 -1.86 -40.23
C LEU A 11 -11.11 -1.12 -39.15
N ILE A 12 -11.53 0.11 -38.85
CA ILE A 12 -11.09 0.83 -37.66
C ILE A 12 -11.70 0.08 -36.47
N PHE A 13 -10.94 -0.87 -35.93
CA PHE A 13 -11.15 -1.35 -34.57
C PHE A 13 -10.86 -0.16 -33.66
N ALA A 14 -11.92 0.52 -33.21
CA ALA A 14 -11.82 1.41 -32.07
C ALA A 14 -11.31 0.54 -30.90
N PRO A 15 -10.11 0.82 -30.34
CA PRO A 15 -9.75 0.18 -29.10
C PRO A 15 -10.79 0.65 -28.08
N VAL A 16 -11.57 -0.30 -27.57
CA VAL A 16 -12.34 -0.12 -26.36
C VAL A 16 -11.34 0.43 -25.35
N ALA A 17 -11.49 1.69 -24.97
CA ALA A 17 -10.78 2.28 -23.86
C ALA A 17 -11.24 1.54 -22.61
N GLY A 18 -10.66 0.36 -22.38
CA GLY A 18 -10.67 -0.27 -21.08
C GLY A 18 -10.05 0.76 -20.15
N ALA A 19 -10.83 1.18 -19.15
CA ALA A 19 -10.31 1.94 -18.04
C ALA A 19 -9.21 1.09 -17.39
N ILE A 20 -7.97 1.31 -17.83
CA ILE A 20 -6.79 0.80 -17.16
C ILE A 20 -6.78 1.59 -15.86
N GLY A 21 -7.26 0.99 -14.77
CA GLY A 21 -7.08 1.56 -13.44
C GLY A 21 -5.59 1.79 -13.27
N ILE A 22 -5.18 3.05 -13.15
CA ILE A 22 -3.79 3.38 -12.86
C ILE A 22 -3.59 2.98 -11.41
N ASP A 23 -2.94 1.84 -11.21
CA ASP A 23 -2.56 1.36 -9.87
C ASP A 23 -1.59 2.38 -9.27
N THR A 24 -1.93 2.96 -8.13
CA THR A 24 -1.03 3.92 -7.45
C THR A 24 0.12 3.15 -6.80
N PRO A 25 1.29 3.78 -6.53
CA PRO A 25 2.34 3.13 -5.76
C PRO A 25 1.85 2.58 -4.41
N PHE A 26 0.91 3.28 -3.77
CA PHE A 26 0.26 2.82 -2.55
C PHE A 26 -0.59 1.57 -2.78
N ASP A 27 -1.40 1.53 -3.84
CA ASP A 27 -2.24 0.35 -4.14
C ASP A 27 -1.40 -0.89 -4.45
N ALA A 28 -0.32 -0.74 -5.21
CA ALA A 28 0.62 -1.82 -5.49
C ALA A 28 1.28 -2.34 -4.19
N ALA A 29 1.75 -1.44 -3.32
CA ALA A 29 2.34 -1.79 -2.02
C ALA A 29 1.32 -2.48 -1.11
N ARG A 30 0.07 -2.01 -1.10
CA ARG A 30 -1.03 -2.58 -0.33
C ARG A 30 -1.39 -3.98 -0.81
N SER A 31 -1.43 -4.20 -2.13
CA SER A 31 -1.63 -5.54 -2.69
C SER A 31 -0.53 -6.49 -2.23
N GLN A 32 0.73 -6.07 -2.33
CA GLN A 32 1.86 -6.88 -1.88
C GLN A 32 1.83 -7.15 -0.38
N GLY A 33 1.45 -6.16 0.44
CA GLY A 33 1.31 -6.33 1.88
C GLY A 33 0.22 -7.34 2.26
N ARG A 34 -0.87 -7.43 1.49
CA ARG A 34 -1.90 -8.47 1.68
C ARG A 34 -1.37 -9.85 1.34
N GLU A 35 -0.61 -9.98 0.26
CA GLU A 35 0.05 -11.23 -0.10
C GLU A 35 1.03 -11.67 0.98
N ASP A 36 1.89 -10.76 1.46
CA ASP A 36 2.88 -11.04 2.50
C ASP A 36 2.21 -11.41 3.84
N ALA A 37 1.14 -10.71 4.23
CA ALA A 37 0.40 -10.99 5.47
C ALA A 37 -0.41 -12.29 5.44
N THR A 38 -0.76 -12.79 4.25
CA THR A 38 -1.55 -14.04 4.09
C THR A 38 -0.71 -15.23 3.64
N ASN A 39 0.57 -15.04 3.34
CA ASN A 39 1.50 -16.12 3.03
C ASN A 39 1.70 -17.03 4.26
N PRO A 40 1.37 -18.34 4.17
CA PRO A 40 1.54 -19.28 5.28
C PRO A 40 2.97 -19.37 5.80
N GLU A 41 3.98 -19.14 4.94
CA GLU A 41 5.40 -19.16 5.32
C GLU A 41 5.76 -18.08 6.34
N TYR A 42 5.08 -16.92 6.30
CA TYR A 42 5.41 -15.77 7.13
C TYR A 42 4.43 -15.57 8.29
N GLN A 43 3.42 -16.43 8.39
CA GLN A 43 2.29 -16.21 9.30
C GLN A 43 2.70 -16.21 10.78
N GLU A 44 3.61 -17.11 11.17
CA GLU A 44 4.12 -17.18 12.56
C GLU A 44 4.84 -15.88 12.94
N TRP A 45 5.78 -15.44 12.11
CA TRP A 45 6.50 -14.17 12.30
C TRP A 45 5.56 -12.97 12.28
N TYR A 46 4.63 -12.91 11.32
CA TYR A 46 3.70 -11.79 11.16
C TYR A 46 2.79 -11.61 12.39
N LEU A 47 2.19 -12.71 12.88
CA LEU A 47 1.27 -12.67 14.02
C LEU A 47 1.98 -12.65 15.37
N GLY A 48 3.09 -13.37 15.50
CA GLY A 48 3.81 -13.59 16.75
C GLY A 48 4.84 -12.51 17.07
N GLU A 49 5.42 -11.87 16.05
CA GLU A 49 6.54 -10.94 16.24
C GLU A 49 6.21 -9.54 15.71
N MET A 50 5.88 -9.42 14.43
CA MET A 50 5.75 -8.13 13.77
C MET A 50 4.53 -7.33 14.28
N ARG A 51 3.34 -7.95 14.33
CA ARG A 51 2.13 -7.27 14.83
C ARG A 51 2.28 -6.81 16.29
N PRO A 52 2.78 -7.63 17.23
CA PRO A 52 3.04 -7.20 18.61
C PRO A 52 4.07 -6.07 18.72
N ALA A 53 5.10 -6.05 17.89
CA ALA A 53 6.09 -4.97 17.86
C ALA A 53 5.50 -3.67 17.29
N PHE A 54 4.66 -3.78 16.25
CA PHE A 54 4.07 -2.64 15.56
C PHE A 54 2.96 -1.94 16.34
N ALA A 55 2.02 -2.69 16.93
CA ALA A 55 0.86 -2.12 17.58
C ALA A 55 1.19 -1.00 18.62
N PRO A 56 2.10 -1.19 19.59
CA PRO A 56 2.44 -0.14 20.55
C PRO A 56 3.17 1.03 19.89
N ALA A 57 4.01 0.78 18.88
CA ALA A 57 4.71 1.84 18.14
C ALA A 57 3.72 2.73 17.40
N PHE A 58 2.74 2.12 16.74
CA PHE A 58 1.68 2.85 16.03
C PHE A 58 0.80 3.64 17.00
N GLN A 59 0.39 3.06 18.13
CA GLN A 59 -0.39 3.78 19.15
C GLN A 59 0.36 4.99 19.72
N ALA A 60 1.67 4.86 19.97
CA ALA A 60 2.50 5.98 20.39
C ALA A 60 2.59 7.07 19.30
N GLY A 61 2.73 6.65 18.03
CA GLY A 61 2.72 7.56 16.87
C GLY A 61 1.40 8.31 16.75
N LEU A 62 0.27 7.61 16.85
CA LEU A 62 -1.07 8.24 16.87
C LEU A 62 -1.17 9.28 18.00
N GLY A 63 -0.78 8.93 19.23
CA GLY A 63 -0.80 9.88 20.35
C GLY A 63 0.05 11.12 20.13
N ARG A 64 1.19 10.99 19.44
CA ARG A 64 2.08 12.12 19.09
C ARG A 64 1.51 12.97 17.95
N CYS A 65 0.94 12.33 16.93
CA CYS A 65 0.60 12.98 15.66
C CYS A 65 -0.87 13.40 15.56
N ALA A 66 -1.75 12.96 16.45
CA ALA A 66 -3.20 13.15 16.34
C ALA A 66 -3.65 14.61 16.16
N SER A 67 -2.93 15.58 16.72
CA SER A 67 -3.27 17.01 16.57
C SER A 67 -3.05 17.54 15.15
N LEU A 68 -2.32 16.82 14.31
CA LEU A 68 -2.06 17.15 12.90
C LEU A 68 -3.12 16.56 11.97
N ALA A 69 -3.94 15.64 12.45
CA ALA A 69 -4.98 15.01 11.64
C ALA A 69 -6.10 16.01 11.31
N GLN A 70 -6.54 16.01 10.06
CA GLN A 70 -7.61 16.82 9.51
C GLN A 70 -8.76 15.92 9.06
N GLY A 71 -9.99 16.32 9.38
CA GLY A 71 -11.19 15.58 8.96
C GLY A 71 -11.19 14.12 9.43
N GLU A 72 -11.22 13.19 8.49
CA GLU A 72 -11.40 11.75 8.73
C GLU A 72 -10.10 10.93 8.69
N GLU A 73 -8.93 11.58 8.59
CA GLU A 73 -7.63 10.89 8.39
C GLU A 73 -7.32 9.81 9.42
N LEU A 74 -7.73 10.00 10.68
CA LEU A 74 -7.57 9.00 11.75
C LEU A 74 -8.27 7.67 11.45
N THR A 75 -9.20 7.67 10.50
CA THR A 75 -10.04 6.53 10.13
C THR A 75 -9.92 6.12 8.66
N THR A 76 -9.27 6.92 7.82
CA THR A 76 -9.20 6.69 6.36
C THR A 76 -7.78 6.67 5.80
N LEU A 77 -6.77 7.11 6.55
CA LEU A 77 -5.38 7.08 6.09
C LEU A 77 -4.88 5.64 6.01
N GLY A 78 -4.68 5.12 4.80
CA GLY A 78 -3.97 3.88 4.57
C GLY A 78 -2.45 4.10 4.61
N LEU A 79 -1.72 3.15 5.19
CA LEU A 79 -0.26 3.15 5.19
C LEU A 79 0.29 1.75 4.94
N VAL A 80 1.37 1.67 4.19
CA VAL A 80 2.17 0.46 3.97
C VAL A 80 3.63 0.85 4.04
N PHE A 81 4.46 0.06 4.69
CA PHE A 81 5.90 0.25 4.72
C PHE A 81 6.62 -1.08 4.55
N VAL A 82 7.86 -1.01 4.09
CA VAL A 82 8.72 -2.17 3.92
C VAL A 82 9.53 -2.37 5.20
N VAL A 83 9.48 -3.58 5.74
CA VAL A 83 10.44 -4.06 6.74
C VAL A 83 11.53 -4.80 5.98
N GLU A 84 12.75 -4.30 6.11
CA GLU A 84 13.94 -4.89 5.49
C GLU A 84 14.44 -6.09 6.33
N ALA A 85 15.34 -6.90 5.76
CA ALA A 85 15.89 -8.09 6.42
C ALA A 85 16.63 -7.81 7.74
N ASP A 86 17.04 -6.56 8.02
CA ASP A 86 17.65 -6.15 9.29
C ASP A 86 16.64 -5.55 10.28
N GLY A 87 15.36 -5.48 9.91
CA GLY A 87 14.29 -4.88 10.72
C GLY A 87 14.16 -3.37 10.58
N ALA A 88 14.96 -2.73 9.71
CA ALA A 88 14.79 -1.31 9.38
C ALA A 88 13.54 -1.08 8.53
N VAL A 89 13.01 0.14 8.62
CA VAL A 89 11.90 0.59 7.75
C VAL A 89 12.49 1.18 6.46
N GLY A 90 12.23 0.51 5.35
CA GLY A 90 12.60 0.90 3.99
C GLY A 90 11.60 1.88 3.38
N ASP A 91 11.01 1.53 2.25
CA ASP A 91 10.03 2.39 1.59
C ASP A 91 8.75 2.55 2.43
N PHE A 92 8.10 3.72 2.30
CA PHE A 92 6.88 4.06 3.02
C PHE A 92 5.86 4.64 2.03
N PHE A 93 4.64 4.16 2.08
CA PHE A 93 3.57 4.46 1.14
C PHE A 93 2.31 4.84 1.91
N THR A 94 1.64 5.90 1.49
CA THR A 94 0.41 6.39 2.10
C THR A 94 -0.66 6.63 1.05
N SER A 95 -1.93 6.50 1.45
CA SER A 95 -3.06 6.81 0.58
C SER A 95 -3.27 8.31 0.37
N ALA A 96 -2.65 9.14 1.22
CA ALA A 96 -2.69 10.60 1.16
C ALA A 96 -1.36 11.20 1.65
N ASP A 97 -0.99 12.34 1.07
CA ASP A 97 0.24 13.07 1.38
C ASP A 97 -0.09 14.26 2.30
N THR A 98 0.02 14.06 3.62
CA THR A 98 -0.42 15.03 4.64
C THR A 98 0.57 15.12 5.80
N GLU A 99 0.50 16.21 6.58
CA GLU A 99 1.35 16.40 7.77
C GLU A 99 1.16 15.28 8.80
N PHE A 100 -0.07 14.77 8.95
CA PHE A 100 -0.36 13.63 9.79
C PHE A 100 0.33 12.36 9.29
N ALA A 101 0.26 12.09 7.99
CA ALA A 101 0.91 10.95 7.35
C ALA A 101 2.44 10.99 7.50
N HIS A 102 3.06 12.14 7.25
CA HIS A 102 4.51 12.33 7.45
C HIS A 102 4.92 12.16 8.92
N CYS A 103 4.14 12.69 9.86
CA CYS A 103 4.45 12.51 11.29
C CYS A 103 4.42 11.03 11.71
N LEU A 104 3.46 10.26 11.19
CA LEU A 104 3.38 8.82 11.41
C LEU A 104 4.56 8.08 10.77
N GLU A 105 4.94 8.44 9.54
CA GLU A 105 6.12 7.88 8.87
C GLU A 105 7.38 8.06 9.73
N GLU A 106 7.66 9.28 10.19
CA GLU A 106 8.80 9.55 11.07
C GLU A 106 8.75 8.71 12.35
N SER A 107 7.57 8.61 12.96
CA SER A 107 7.38 7.85 14.20
C SER A 107 7.62 6.35 14.01
N ILE A 108 7.26 5.82 12.84
CA ILE A 108 7.45 4.41 12.49
C ILE A 108 8.92 4.14 12.15
N ARG A 109 9.54 5.01 11.35
CA ARG A 109 10.98 4.92 10.97
C ARG A 109 11.94 5.06 12.14
N ALA A 110 11.54 5.75 13.21
CA ALA A 110 12.37 5.91 14.41
C ALA A 110 12.51 4.62 15.25
N ARG A 111 11.89 3.51 14.82
CA ARG A 111 11.92 2.21 15.49
C ARG A 111 12.66 1.18 14.64
N THR A 112 13.15 0.13 15.30
CA THR A 112 13.58 -1.10 14.64
C THR A 112 12.54 -2.18 14.92
N TYR A 113 12.16 -2.91 13.88
CA TYR A 113 11.20 -4.01 13.94
C TYR A 113 11.92 -5.36 13.99
N PRO A 114 11.21 -6.47 14.26
CA PRO A 114 11.78 -7.80 14.06
C PRO A 114 12.35 -7.93 12.63
N PRO A 115 13.53 -8.54 12.45
CA PRO A 115 14.09 -8.82 11.13
C PRO A 115 13.07 -9.52 10.22
N ALA A 116 12.91 -9.04 8.99
CA ALA A 116 11.93 -9.60 8.06
C ALA A 116 12.33 -11.01 7.58
N PRO A 117 11.36 -11.92 7.31
CA PRO A 117 11.63 -13.27 6.80
C PRO A 117 12.01 -13.29 5.31
N LYS A 118 12.01 -12.13 4.66
CA LYS A 118 12.38 -11.90 3.25
C LYS A 118 13.03 -10.53 3.13
N ASP A 119 13.75 -10.27 2.04
CA ASP A 119 14.47 -9.01 1.83
C ASP A 119 13.56 -7.78 2.01
N ARG A 120 12.33 -7.85 1.48
CA ARG A 120 11.36 -6.75 1.51
C ARG A 120 9.98 -7.26 1.90
N PHE A 121 9.65 -7.18 3.17
CA PHE A 121 8.32 -7.55 3.67
C PHE A 121 7.42 -6.33 3.72
N TYR A 122 6.29 -6.36 3.03
CA TYR A 122 5.32 -5.26 3.01
C TYR A 122 4.35 -5.40 4.18
N PHE A 123 4.39 -4.46 5.11
CA PHE A 123 3.52 -4.41 6.28
C PHE A 123 2.66 -3.14 6.22
N GLY A 124 1.36 -3.24 6.48
CA GLY A 124 0.49 -2.07 6.41
C GLY A 124 -0.79 -2.21 7.21
N LEU A 125 -1.43 -1.06 7.41
CA LEU A 125 -2.79 -0.96 7.91
C LEU A 125 -3.66 -0.51 6.76
N ASP A 126 -4.58 -1.38 6.36
CA ASP A 126 -5.72 -0.97 5.55
C ASP A 126 -6.83 -0.59 6.52
N PHE A 127 -6.96 0.71 6.81
CA PHE A 127 -8.23 1.22 7.33
C PHE A 127 -9.17 1.22 6.13
N ALA A 128 -9.70 0.03 5.80
CA ALA A 128 -10.63 -0.07 4.69
C ALA A 128 -11.73 0.99 4.89
N PRO A 129 -12.08 1.77 3.86
CA PRO A 129 -13.33 2.52 3.92
C PRO A 129 -14.41 1.49 4.25
N HIS A 130 -15.22 1.77 5.27
CA HIS A 130 -16.44 1.01 5.50
C HIS A 130 -17.13 0.84 4.14
N PRO A 131 -17.48 -0.37 3.69
CA PRO A 131 -18.32 -0.50 2.53
C PRO A 131 -19.64 0.18 2.88
N THR A 132 -19.88 1.38 2.35
CA THR A 132 -21.21 1.95 2.29
C THR A 132 -21.99 1.05 1.36
N ASN A 133 -22.74 0.11 1.95
CA ASN A 133 -23.80 -0.61 1.25
C ASN A 133 -24.64 0.43 0.51
N THR A 134 -24.57 0.41 -0.82
CA THR A 134 -25.48 1.11 -1.72
C THR A 134 -26.39 0.08 -2.34
#